data_AF-F9UNH4-F1
#
_entry.id   AF-F9UNH4-F1
#
_cell.length_a   1.000
_cell.length_b   1.000
_cell.length_c   1.000
_cell.angle_alpha   90.00
_cell.angle_beta   90.00
_cell.angle_gamma   90.00
#
_symmetry.space_group_name_H-M   'P 1'
#
loop_
_entity.id
_entity.type
_entity.pdbx_description
1 polymer ?
#
loop_
_entity_poly.entity_id
_entity_poly.type
_entity_poly.pdbx_seq_one_letter_code
_entity_poly.pdbx_strand_id
1 'polypeptide(L)'
;MQKLMPVAVTNIADNITHQPAYMTIVLNDHKYSTARKKTPFILKALNEGAAAHGRLTITPSRLSLADERGTVFQTLAPIPTVITDVELGLYRSIVRQLGNGVRMKARYTLAVTLTSDTATYQMLNTDLSVLKPLLAWITDFHLHLTDSLQLATSDIDWPNLTADQFEALTKGTPYFAWQQTIGAHW
;
A
#
# COMPACT_ATOMS: atom_id res chain seq x y z
N MET A 1 -15.16 7.50 -15.74
CA MET A 1 -13.91 7.20 -16.47
C MET A 1 -12.99 6.44 -15.52
N GLN A 2 -12.36 5.35 -15.98
CA GLN A 2 -11.34 4.65 -15.19
C GLN A 2 -10.07 5.51 -15.20
N LYS A 3 -9.45 5.72 -14.03
CA LYS A 3 -8.24 6.54 -13.86
C LYS A 3 -7.01 5.64 -13.90
N LEU A 4 -5.89 6.18 -14.37
CA LEU A 4 -4.60 5.52 -14.27
C LEU A 4 -3.83 6.13 -13.10
N MET A 5 -3.26 5.29 -12.25
CA MET A 5 -2.39 5.73 -11.16
C MET A 5 -0.97 5.25 -11.46
N PRO A 6 -0.06 6.17 -11.83
CA PRO A 6 1.34 5.80 -12.04
C PRO A 6 1.94 5.35 -10.70
N VAL A 7 2.74 4.28 -10.76
CA VAL A 7 3.40 3.71 -9.59
C VAL A 7 4.88 3.53 -9.87
N ALA A 8 5.71 3.91 -8.90
CA ALA A 8 7.14 3.66 -8.94
C ALA A 8 7.41 2.15 -8.81
N VAL A 9 8.02 1.57 -9.85
CA VAL A 9 8.48 0.16 -9.88
C VAL A 9 10.00 0.04 -9.87
N THR A 10 10.69 1.13 -10.20
CA THR A 10 12.14 1.30 -10.24
C THR A 10 12.50 2.67 -9.70
N ASN A 11 13.72 2.82 -9.20
CA ASN A 11 14.21 4.03 -8.56
C ASN A 11 13.24 4.54 -7.50
N ILE A 12 12.76 3.64 -6.63
CA ILE A 12 11.74 3.98 -5.63
C ILE A 12 12.22 5.09 -4.70
N ALA A 13 13.50 5.09 -4.34
CA ALA A 13 14.11 6.08 -3.45
C ALA A 13 13.83 7.53 -3.91
N ASP A 14 13.99 7.80 -5.21
CA ASP A 14 13.82 9.15 -5.78
C ASP A 14 12.36 9.49 -6.11
N ASN A 15 11.46 8.50 -6.09
CA ASN A 15 10.13 8.64 -6.67
C ASN A 15 8.99 8.51 -5.66
N ILE A 16 9.19 7.80 -4.55
CA ILE A 16 8.14 7.47 -3.57
C ILE A 16 7.49 8.72 -2.94
N THR A 17 8.17 9.87 -3.04
CA THR A 17 7.68 11.15 -2.55
C THR A 17 6.73 11.87 -3.53
N HIS A 18 6.79 11.51 -4.80
CA HIS A 18 6.01 12.13 -5.87
C HIS A 18 4.94 11.18 -6.44
N GLN A 19 5.19 9.87 -6.35
CA GLN A 19 4.31 8.84 -6.86
C GLN A 19 4.31 7.63 -5.93
N PRO A 20 3.16 6.94 -5.76
CA PRO A 20 3.07 5.81 -4.87
C PRO A 20 3.94 4.64 -5.34
N ALA A 21 4.39 3.82 -4.38
CA ALA A 21 5.15 2.59 -4.65
C ALA A 21 4.51 1.38 -3.97
N TYR A 22 4.49 0.22 -4.63
CA TYR A 22 4.10 -1.03 -3.97
C TYR A 22 5.18 -1.51 -3.02
N MET A 23 4.84 -1.58 -1.73
CA MET A 23 5.75 -1.94 -0.65
C MET A 23 5.32 -3.23 0.03
N THR A 24 6.28 -4.11 0.30
CA THR A 24 6.11 -5.13 1.33
C THR A 24 6.14 -4.43 2.67
N ILE A 25 5.16 -4.66 3.54
CA ILE A 25 5.22 -4.17 4.92
C ILE A 25 5.69 -5.33 5.81
N VAL A 26 6.73 -5.09 6.60
CA VAL A 26 7.20 -5.99 7.64
C VAL A 26 6.94 -5.35 8.98
N LEU A 27 6.09 -5.97 9.80
CA LEU A 27 5.67 -5.46 11.10
C LEU A 27 5.41 -6.65 12.04
N ASN A 28 5.87 -6.56 13.29
CA ASN A 28 5.80 -7.65 14.27
C ASN A 28 6.36 -8.98 13.75
N ASP A 29 7.52 -8.92 13.08
CA ASP A 29 8.19 -10.05 12.41
C ASP A 29 7.34 -10.76 11.33
N HIS A 30 6.19 -10.19 10.97
CA HIS A 30 5.31 -10.70 9.93
C HIS A 30 5.48 -9.91 8.64
N LYS A 31 5.49 -10.62 7.50
CA LYS A 31 5.60 -10.02 6.17
C LYS A 31 4.23 -9.98 5.50
N TYR A 32 3.72 -8.77 5.27
CA TYR A 32 2.46 -8.51 4.59
C TYR A 32 2.70 -8.14 3.12
N SER A 33 2.44 -9.10 2.24
CA SER A 33 2.50 -8.91 0.79
C SER A 33 1.90 -10.11 0.07
N THR A 34 1.01 -9.86 -0.89
CA THR A 34 0.51 -10.91 -1.78
C THR A 34 1.44 -11.16 -2.98
N ALA A 35 2.58 -10.46 -3.06
CA ALA A 35 3.57 -10.69 -4.10
C ALA A 35 4.23 -12.07 -3.94
N ARG A 36 4.24 -12.87 -5.02
CA ARG A 36 4.87 -14.20 -5.00
C ARG A 36 6.38 -14.08 -4.73
N LYS A 37 6.90 -14.92 -3.83
CA LYS A 37 8.33 -14.95 -3.40
C LYS A 37 9.34 -15.10 -4.55
N LYS A 38 8.92 -15.65 -5.70
CA LYS A 38 9.75 -15.81 -6.91
C LYS A 38 8.89 -15.53 -8.15
N THR A 39 8.71 -14.28 -8.52
CA THR A 39 8.16 -13.91 -9.83
C THR A 39 9.34 -13.64 -10.78
N PRO A 40 9.55 -14.47 -11.82
CA PRO A 40 10.52 -14.19 -12.87
C PRO A 40 10.33 -12.78 -13.44
N PHE A 41 11.40 -12.09 -13.81
CA PHE A 41 11.33 -10.70 -14.31
C PHE A 41 10.34 -10.53 -15.47
N ILE A 42 10.29 -11.51 -16.37
CA ILE A 42 9.33 -11.56 -17.50
C ILE A 42 7.87 -11.68 -17.01
N LEU A 43 7.62 -12.40 -15.92
CA LEU A 43 6.32 -12.51 -15.27
C LEU A 43 6.00 -11.31 -14.36
N LYS A 44 6.97 -10.45 -14.02
CA LYS A 44 6.71 -9.14 -13.39
C LYS A 44 6.19 -8.12 -14.40
N ALA A 45 6.64 -8.22 -15.66
CA ALA A 45 6.16 -7.39 -16.76
C ALA A 45 4.80 -7.87 -17.32
N LEU A 46 4.54 -9.19 -17.27
CA LEU A 46 3.33 -9.80 -17.82
C LEU A 46 2.20 -10.06 -16.80
N ASN A 47 2.51 -10.18 -15.50
CA ASN A 47 1.46 -10.09 -14.49
C ASN A 47 1.13 -8.62 -14.28
N GLU A 48 0.05 -8.20 -14.93
CA GLU A 48 -0.80 -7.12 -14.45
C GLU A 48 -1.00 -7.26 -12.92
N GLY A 49 -0.28 -6.46 -12.16
CA GLY A 49 -0.63 -6.20 -10.78
C GLY A 49 0.53 -6.35 -9.80
N ALA A 50 1.02 -5.20 -9.35
CA ALA A 50 1.44 -4.98 -7.97
C ALA A 50 2.41 -6.03 -7.40
N ALA A 51 3.52 -6.30 -8.08
CA ALA A 51 4.64 -6.88 -7.36
C ALA A 51 5.09 -5.82 -6.34
N ALA A 52 5.17 -6.15 -5.05
CA ALA A 52 5.85 -5.27 -4.11
C ALA A 52 7.30 -5.12 -4.56
N HIS A 53 7.70 -3.89 -4.89
CA HIS A 53 9.03 -3.59 -5.38
C HIS A 53 9.91 -3.19 -4.20
N GLY A 54 9.47 -2.28 -3.33
CA GLY A 54 10.21 -1.90 -2.13
C GLY A 54 9.74 -2.59 -0.85
N ARG A 55 10.32 -2.18 0.28
CA ARG A 55 10.00 -2.69 1.61
C ARG A 55 9.92 -1.59 2.66
N LEU A 56 8.83 -1.57 3.41
CA LEU A 56 8.67 -0.88 4.67
C LEU A 56 8.93 -1.88 5.80
N THR A 57 9.87 -1.59 6.69
CA THR A 57 10.12 -2.39 7.90
C THR A 57 9.86 -1.54 9.12
N ILE A 58 8.94 -1.98 9.97
CA ILE A 58 8.57 -1.30 11.20
C ILE A 58 9.04 -2.16 12.38
N THR A 59 9.78 -1.54 13.27
CA THR A 59 10.25 -2.10 14.53
C THR A 59 9.93 -1.10 15.65
N PRO A 60 10.00 -1.50 16.93
CA PRO A 60 9.68 -0.58 18.03
C PRO A 60 10.54 0.69 18.08
N SER A 61 11.75 0.68 17.51
CA SER A 61 12.66 1.84 17.57
C SER A 61 12.82 2.59 16.24
N ARG A 62 12.41 1.98 15.12
CA ARG A 62 12.63 2.56 13.80
C ARG A 62 11.65 2.05 12.75
N LEU A 63 11.41 2.91 11.79
CA LEU A 63 10.81 2.62 10.50
C LEU A 63 11.87 2.76 9.41
N SER A 64 12.04 1.75 8.55
CA SER A 64 13.01 1.79 7.44
C SER A 64 12.32 1.53 6.11
N LEU A 65 12.62 2.37 5.11
CA LEU A 65 12.19 2.21 3.73
C LEU A 65 13.37 1.73 2.87
N ALA A 66 13.14 0.67 2.12
CA ALA A 66 14.10 0.11 1.17
C ALA A 66 13.53 0.06 -0.25
N ASP A 67 14.39 0.30 -1.23
CA ASP A 67 14.07 0.35 -2.65
C ASP A 67 13.86 -1.04 -3.28
N GLU A 68 13.69 -1.10 -4.60
CA GLU A 68 13.51 -2.34 -5.35
C GLU A 68 14.72 -3.28 -5.37
N ARG A 69 15.89 -2.79 -4.93
CA ARG A 69 17.14 -3.55 -4.77
C ARG A 69 17.36 -4.00 -3.33
N GLY A 70 16.49 -3.58 -2.41
CA GLY A 70 16.62 -3.86 -0.97
C GLY A 70 17.56 -2.91 -0.24
N THR A 71 17.99 -1.82 -0.88
CA THR A 71 18.83 -0.78 -0.28
C THR A 71 17.95 0.12 0.57
N VAL A 72 18.28 0.27 1.86
CA VAL A 72 17.59 1.22 2.73
C VAL A 72 17.97 2.65 2.30
N PHE A 73 16.99 3.45 1.92
CA PHE A 73 17.19 4.84 1.52
C PHE A 73 16.65 5.84 2.54
N GLN A 74 15.75 5.41 3.44
CA GLN A 74 15.21 6.26 4.50
C GLN A 74 15.02 5.48 5.79
N THR A 75 15.29 6.15 6.92
CA THR A 75 14.91 5.66 8.25
C THR A 75 14.28 6.80 9.05
N LEU A 76 13.19 6.50 9.74
CA LEU A 76 12.44 7.44 10.57
C LEU A 76 12.29 6.86 11.98
N ALA A 77 12.39 7.71 13.00
CA ALA A 77 11.94 7.35 14.34
C ALA A 77 10.41 7.37 14.36
N PRO A 78 9.74 6.35 14.95
CA PRO A 78 8.28 6.29 15.01
C PRO A 78 7.77 7.21 16.14
N ILE A 79 7.99 8.52 16.01
CA ILE A 79 7.56 9.50 17.00
C ILE A 79 6.83 10.66 16.33
N PRO A 80 5.87 11.33 17.00
CA PRO A 80 5.02 12.35 16.37
C PRO A 80 5.76 13.57 15.82
N THR A 81 6.97 13.85 16.33
CA THR A 81 7.80 14.96 15.84
C THR A 81 8.54 14.64 14.53
N VAL A 82 8.65 13.36 14.17
CA VAL A 82 9.31 12.89 12.94
C VAL A 82 8.29 12.40 11.92
N ILE A 83 7.26 11.68 12.38
CA ILE A 83 6.11 11.26 11.57
C ILE A 83 4.92 12.08 12.04
N THR A 84 4.64 13.15 11.31
CA THR A 84 3.63 14.15 11.69
C THR A 84 2.22 13.71 11.32
N ASP A 85 2.06 12.82 10.34
CA ASP A 85 0.78 12.26 9.95
C ASP A 85 0.94 10.87 9.31
N VAL A 86 -0.06 10.02 9.54
CA VAL A 86 -0.27 8.77 8.81
C VAL A 86 -1.66 8.82 8.19
N GLU A 87 -1.76 8.84 6.86
CA GLU A 87 -3.05 8.76 6.17
C GLU A 87 -3.27 7.35 5.61
N LEU A 88 -4.49 6.84 5.80
CA LEU A 88 -4.90 5.54 5.28
C LEU A 88 -6.00 5.67 4.22
N GLY A 89 -5.89 4.88 3.16
CA GLY A 89 -6.85 4.87 2.05
C GLY A 89 -7.02 3.48 1.43
N LEU A 90 -8.03 3.32 0.58
CA LEU A 90 -8.31 2.06 -0.13
C LEU A 90 -8.53 2.31 -1.61
N TYR A 91 -7.72 1.69 -2.46
CA TYR A 91 -7.94 1.70 -3.91
C TYR A 91 -8.49 0.36 -4.40
N ARG A 92 -9.27 0.40 -5.48
CA ARG A 92 -9.66 -0.78 -6.26
C ARG A 92 -9.07 -0.75 -7.66
N SER A 93 -8.56 -1.90 -8.08
CA SER A 93 -8.08 -2.16 -9.44
C SER A 93 -8.66 -3.46 -10.00
N ILE A 94 -8.63 -3.61 -11.32
CA ILE A 94 -8.99 -4.86 -11.99
C ILE A 94 -7.72 -5.61 -12.32
N VAL A 95 -7.68 -6.91 -12.02
CA VAL A 95 -6.59 -7.77 -12.44
C VAL A 95 -7.10 -8.95 -13.25
N ARG A 96 -6.39 -9.29 -14.32
CA ARG A 96 -6.63 -10.52 -15.08
C ARG A 96 -6.10 -11.71 -14.30
N GLN A 97 -6.96 -12.66 -13.97
CA GLN A 97 -6.54 -13.95 -13.45
C GLN A 97 -6.28 -14.89 -14.64
N LEU A 98 -5.05 -15.41 -14.76
CA LEU A 98 -4.75 -16.46 -15.74
C LEU A 98 -5.44 -17.78 -15.36
N GLY A 99 -6.24 -18.33 -16.26
CA GLY A 99 -7.00 -19.58 -16.14
C GLY A 99 -7.86 -19.84 -17.39
N ASN A 100 -8.63 -20.94 -17.41
CA ASN A 100 -9.58 -21.23 -18.50
C ASN A 100 -10.72 -20.18 -18.49
N GLY A 101 -10.52 -19.11 -19.27
CA GLY A 101 -11.40 -17.93 -19.35
C GLY A 101 -10.82 -16.73 -18.61
N VAL A 102 -10.87 -15.54 -19.23
CA VAL A 102 -10.46 -14.27 -18.60
C VAL A 102 -11.48 -13.93 -17.52
N ARG A 103 -11.15 -14.16 -16.25
CA ARG A 103 -11.94 -13.66 -15.12
C ARG A 103 -11.29 -12.38 -14.60
N MET A 104 -12.04 -11.28 -14.68
CA MET A 104 -11.66 -10.02 -14.05
C MET A 104 -12.01 -10.09 -12.56
N LYS A 105 -11.01 -9.94 -11.68
CA LYS A 105 -11.23 -9.87 -10.23
C LYS A 105 -10.87 -8.48 -9.72
N ALA A 106 -11.69 -7.92 -8.83
CA ALA A 106 -11.32 -6.74 -8.09
C ALA A 106 -10.15 -7.05 -7.15
N ARG A 107 -9.13 -6.18 -7.16
CA ARG A 107 -8.04 -6.17 -6.20
C ARG A 107 -8.13 -4.89 -5.40
N TYR A 108 -8.28 -5.03 -4.09
CA TYR A 108 -8.21 -3.92 -3.15
C TYR A 108 -6.77 -3.72 -2.70
N THR A 109 -6.38 -2.48 -2.50
CA THR A 109 -5.01 -2.09 -2.13
C THR A 109 -5.11 -1.03 -1.04
N LEU A 110 -4.43 -1.29 0.09
CA LEU A 110 -4.24 -0.31 1.14
C LEU A 110 -3.26 0.75 0.65
N ALA A 111 -3.66 2.01 0.72
CA ALA A 111 -2.76 3.14 0.61
C ALA A 111 -2.35 3.57 2.01
N VAL A 112 -1.04 3.75 2.21
CA VAL A 112 -0.46 4.27 3.44
C VAL A 112 0.43 5.45 3.05
N THR A 113 0.10 6.63 3.52
CA THR A 113 0.90 7.84 3.31
C THR A 113 1.50 8.24 4.63
N LEU A 114 2.83 8.33 4.69
CA LEU A 114 3.54 8.82 5.87
C LEU A 114 4.05 10.23 5.59
N THR A 115 3.66 11.20 6.39
CA THR A 115 4.17 12.56 6.32
C THR A 115 5.20 12.78 7.41
N SER A 116 6.35 13.32 7.01
CA SER A 116 7.41 13.81 7.90
C SER A 116 7.59 15.31 7.68
N ASP A 117 8.50 15.91 8.43
CA ASP A 117 8.91 17.31 8.27
C ASP A 117 9.54 17.61 6.89
N THR A 118 10.13 16.59 6.26
CA THR A 118 10.97 16.74 5.07
C THR A 118 10.37 16.14 3.82
N ALA A 119 9.48 15.14 3.96
CA ALA A 119 8.84 14.49 2.81
C ALA A 119 7.55 13.76 3.19
N THR A 120 6.77 13.43 2.16
CA THR A 120 5.62 12.52 2.25
C THR A 120 5.94 11.25 1.48
N TYR A 121 5.77 10.07 2.08
CA TYR A 121 6.08 8.77 1.46
C TYR A 121 4.78 8.04 1.14
N GLN A 122 4.54 7.77 -0.14
CA GLN A 122 3.30 7.17 -0.61
C GLN A 122 3.49 5.67 -0.89
N MET A 123 2.81 4.82 -0.13
CA MET A 123 2.98 3.37 -0.18
C MET A 123 1.68 2.65 -0.46
N LEU A 124 1.78 1.55 -1.18
CA LEU A 124 0.68 0.68 -1.53
C LEU A 124 0.96 -0.74 -1.04
N ASN A 125 0.00 -1.35 -0.37
CA ASN A 125 0.08 -2.73 0.08
C ASN A 125 -1.14 -3.54 -0.36
N THR A 126 -0.90 -4.73 -0.89
CA THR A 126 -1.93 -5.60 -1.46
C THR A 126 -2.48 -6.63 -0.46
N ASP A 127 -1.97 -6.64 0.77
CA ASP A 127 -2.37 -7.53 1.85
C ASP A 127 -3.07 -6.72 2.94
N LEU A 128 -4.40 -6.67 2.87
CA LEU A 128 -5.20 -5.85 3.79
C LEU A 128 -5.18 -6.38 5.24
N SER A 129 -4.65 -7.58 5.50
CA SER A 129 -4.48 -8.09 6.86
C SER A 129 -3.49 -7.25 7.69
N VAL A 130 -2.65 -6.44 7.03
CA VAL A 130 -1.73 -5.49 7.68
C VAL A 130 -2.43 -4.36 8.43
N LEU A 131 -3.70 -4.08 8.12
CA LEU A 131 -4.37 -2.88 8.62
C LEU A 131 -4.49 -2.88 10.16
N LYS A 132 -4.92 -3.99 10.77
CA LYS A 132 -5.03 -4.11 12.23
C LYS A 132 -3.68 -3.90 12.95
N PRO A 133 -2.59 -4.61 12.61
CA PRO A 133 -1.30 -4.38 13.26
C PRO A 133 -0.74 -2.98 12.95
N LEU A 134 -1.01 -2.42 11.77
CA LEU A 134 -0.60 -1.05 11.44
C LEU A 134 -1.31 -0.03 12.35
N LEU A 135 -2.62 -0.16 12.56
CA LEU A 135 -3.39 0.69 13.47
C LEU A 135 -2.92 0.56 14.93
N ALA A 136 -2.59 -0.65 15.38
CA ALA A 136 -1.97 -0.87 16.68
C ALA A 136 -0.64 -0.12 16.80
N TRP A 137 0.23 -0.20 15.78
CA TRP A 137 1.49 0.55 15.75
C TRP A 137 1.27 2.07 15.79
N ILE A 138 0.32 2.61 15.01
CA ILE A 138 -0.02 4.04 15.02
C ILE A 138 -0.45 4.48 16.43
N THR A 139 -1.26 3.65 17.10
CA THR A 139 -1.76 3.91 18.46
C THR A 139 -0.63 3.84 19.50
N ASP A 140 0.20 2.80 19.47
CA ASP A 140 1.29 2.58 20.43
C ASP A 140 2.31 3.74 20.40
N PHE A 141 2.58 4.28 19.22
CA PHE A 141 3.51 5.39 19.03
C PHE A 141 2.84 6.77 19.05
N HIS A 142 1.53 6.81 19.37
CA HIS A 142 0.75 8.04 19.47
C HIS A 142 0.84 8.92 18.21
N LEU A 143 0.94 8.29 17.04
CA LEU A 143 1.04 8.99 15.76
C LEU A 143 -0.33 9.56 15.39
N HIS A 144 -0.33 10.75 14.78
CA HIS A 144 -1.57 11.30 14.23
C HIS A 144 -2.04 10.45 13.04
N LEU A 145 -3.34 10.17 13.01
CA LEU A 145 -3.99 9.34 11.98
C LEU A 145 -5.04 10.15 11.24
N THR A 146 -4.84 10.32 9.95
CA THR A 146 -5.87 10.79 9.02
C THR A 146 -6.58 9.59 8.40
N ASP A 147 -7.76 9.25 8.94
CA ASP A 147 -8.57 8.10 8.52
C ASP A 147 -9.92 8.54 7.95
N SER A 148 -9.86 9.13 6.74
CA SER A 148 -11.07 9.63 6.06
C SER A 148 -12.09 8.54 5.70
N LEU A 149 -11.66 7.27 5.71
CA LEU A 149 -12.50 6.11 5.39
C LEU A 149 -13.01 5.38 6.65
N GLN A 150 -12.66 5.83 7.85
CA GLN A 150 -13.03 5.20 9.12
C GLN A 150 -12.58 3.72 9.21
N LEU A 151 -11.43 3.39 8.61
CA LEU A 151 -10.84 2.05 8.63
C LEU A 151 -10.49 1.60 10.05
N ALA A 152 -10.09 2.54 10.92
CA ALA A 152 -9.67 2.28 12.30
C ALA A 152 -10.80 1.75 13.18
N THR A 153 -12.03 2.21 12.91
CA THR A 153 -13.23 1.88 13.70
C THR A 153 -14.10 0.83 13.03
N SER A 154 -13.66 0.26 11.90
CA SER A 154 -14.45 -0.69 11.14
C SER A 154 -14.25 -2.13 11.62
N ASP A 155 -15.35 -2.88 11.74
CA ASP A 155 -15.36 -4.30 12.10
C ASP A 155 -15.21 -5.23 10.87
N ILE A 156 -14.79 -4.70 9.72
CA ILE A 156 -14.66 -5.48 8.48
C ILE A 156 -13.58 -6.56 8.61
N ASP A 157 -13.88 -7.74 8.08
CA ASP A 157 -12.89 -8.79 7.83
C ASP A 157 -12.04 -8.44 6.59
N TRP A 158 -10.97 -7.67 6.81
CA TRP A 158 -10.13 -7.09 5.75
C TRP A 158 -9.63 -8.07 4.66
N PRO A 159 -9.18 -9.29 4.99
CA PRO A 159 -8.82 -10.30 3.98
C PRO A 159 -9.95 -10.66 3.01
N ASN A 160 -11.20 -10.48 3.42
CA ASN A 160 -12.41 -10.84 2.68
C ASN A 160 -13.30 -9.63 2.32
N LEU A 161 -12.70 -8.42 2.22
CA LEU A 161 -13.39 -7.20 1.83
C LEU A 161 -14.23 -7.40 0.56
N THR A 162 -15.53 -7.09 0.64
CA THR A 162 -16.46 -7.19 -0.49
C THR A 162 -16.55 -5.90 -1.30
N ALA A 163 -17.14 -5.97 -2.49
CA ALA A 163 -17.40 -4.79 -3.32
C ALA A 163 -18.33 -3.80 -2.62
N ASP A 164 -19.42 -4.28 -2.02
CA ASP A 164 -20.39 -3.42 -1.34
C ASP A 164 -19.76 -2.73 -0.12
N GLN A 165 -18.92 -3.44 0.65
CA GLN A 165 -18.16 -2.86 1.76
C GLN A 165 -17.18 -1.80 1.27
N PHE A 166 -16.43 -2.08 0.20
CA PHE A 166 -15.53 -1.08 -0.40
C PHE A 166 -16.28 0.17 -0.84
N GLU A 167 -17.43 0.01 -1.52
CA GLU A 167 -18.21 1.14 -1.99
C GLU A 167 -18.80 1.93 -0.83
N ALA A 168 -19.28 1.27 0.22
CA ALA A 168 -19.76 1.93 1.43
C ALA A 168 -18.67 2.80 2.09
N LEU A 169 -17.43 2.29 2.17
CA LEU A 169 -16.30 3.02 2.74
C LEU A 169 -15.86 4.19 1.88
N THR A 170 -15.80 4.01 0.56
CA THR A 170 -15.11 4.96 -0.33
C THR A 170 -16.03 5.94 -1.05
N LYS A 171 -17.35 5.72 -1.07
CA LYS A 171 -18.30 6.58 -1.78
C LYS A 171 -18.21 8.03 -1.33
N GLY A 172 -18.09 8.94 -2.30
CA GLY A 172 -17.93 10.37 -2.03
C GLY A 172 -16.51 10.80 -1.67
N THR A 173 -15.55 9.88 -1.65
CA THR A 173 -14.14 10.17 -1.39
C THR A 173 -13.30 10.06 -2.68
N PRO A 174 -12.06 10.61 -2.69
CA PRO A 174 -11.13 10.41 -3.81
C PRO A 174 -10.80 8.94 -4.11
N TYR A 175 -11.05 8.04 -3.16
CA TYR A 175 -10.74 6.62 -3.21
C TYR A 175 -11.77 5.78 -3.99
N PHE A 176 -12.97 6.31 -4.27
CA PHE A 176 -14.06 5.56 -4.94
C PHE A 176 -13.74 5.15 -6.39
N ALA A 177 -12.89 5.94 -7.06
CA ALA A 177 -12.61 5.78 -8.48
C ALA A 177 -11.90 4.45 -8.78
N TRP A 178 -12.32 3.77 -9.85
CA TRP A 178 -11.62 2.60 -10.36
C TRP A 178 -10.26 3.01 -10.95
N GLN A 179 -9.20 2.35 -10.48
CA GLN A 179 -7.87 2.45 -11.09
C GLN A 179 -7.70 1.30 -12.08
N GLN A 180 -7.52 1.63 -13.37
CA GLN A 180 -7.42 0.67 -14.47
C GLN A 180 -6.13 -0.15 -14.38
N THR A 181 -5.05 0.54 -14.04
CA THR A 181 -3.73 -0.02 -13.75
C THR A 181 -3.17 0.72 -12.57
N ILE A 182 -2.65 -0.03 -11.60
CA ILE A 182 -1.77 0.51 -10.57
C ILE A 182 -0.41 -0.10 -10.90
N GLY A 183 0.44 0.66 -11.59
CA GLY A 183 1.66 0.14 -12.21
C GLY A 183 2.36 1.17 -13.12
N ALA A 184 3.45 0.76 -13.74
CA ALA A 184 4.21 1.62 -14.63
C ALA A 184 3.42 1.91 -15.92
N HIS A 185 3.35 3.19 -16.28
CA HIS A 185 3.19 3.56 -17.68
C HIS A 185 4.51 3.26 -18.40
N TRP A 186 4.42 2.52 -19.50
CA TRP A 186 5.52 2.46 -20.48
C TRP A 186 5.58 3.79 -21.23
#